data_AF-A0A7K5CRU1-F1
#
_entry.id   AF-A0A7K5CRU1-F1
#
_cell.length_a   1.000
_cell.length_b   1.000
_cell.length_c   1.000
_cell.angle_alpha   90.00
_cell.angle_beta   90.00
_cell.angle_gamma   90.00
#
_symmetry.space_group_name_H-M   'P 1'
#
loop_
_entity.id
_entity.type
_entity.pdbx_description
1 polymer ?
#
loop_
_entity_poly.entity_id
_entity_poly.type
_entity_poly.pdbx_seq_one_letter_code
_entity_poly.pdbx_strand_id
1 'polypeptide(L)' 'LWHSNAVTERMAHNQVRTSSGTIYVLQGKIHSATMRREGFPFRFIKRFTFGFSRRWKEYVQEFLEERRR' A
#
# COMPACT_ATOMS: atom_id res chain seq x y z
N LEU A 1 11.54 -6.54 17.80
CA LEU A 1 11.53 -5.19 17.22
C LEU A 1 10.82 -5.25 15.87
N TRP A 2 9.80 -4.43 15.65
CA TRP A 2 9.20 -4.29 14.33
C TRP A 2 10.20 -3.60 13.39
N HIS A 3 10.48 -4.20 12.25
CA HIS A 3 11.32 -3.62 11.21
C HIS A 3 10.48 -3.46 9.94
N SER A 4 10.02 -2.24 9.69
CA SER A 4 9.40 -1.88 8.40
C SER A 4 10.48 -1.60 7.38
N ASN A 5 10.31 -2.11 6.16
CA ASN A 5 11.16 -1.78 5.05
C ASN A 5 10.31 -1.38 3.83
N ALA A 6 10.84 -0.51 2.98
CA ALA A 6 10.11 0.02 1.84
C ALA A 6 9.75 -1.10 0.86
N VAL A 7 8.48 -1.17 0.46
CA VAL A 7 8.04 -2.00 -0.66
C VAL A 7 8.61 -1.41 -1.95
N THR A 8 9.36 -2.21 -2.71
CA THR A 8 10.02 -1.76 -3.95
C THR A 8 9.39 -2.37 -5.20
N GLU A 9 8.84 -3.58 -5.08
CA GLU A 9 8.34 -4.36 -6.21
C GLU A 9 7.04 -5.09 -5.88
N ARG A 10 6.18 -5.20 -6.90
CA ARG A 10 4.94 -5.99 -6.87
C ARG A 10 5.15 -7.26 -7.69
N MET A 11 5.10 -8.41 -7.02
CA MET A 11 5.16 -9.72 -7.69
C MET A 11 3.75 -10.20 -8.08
N ALA A 12 2.76 -9.98 -7.21
CA ALA A 12 1.35 -10.21 -7.47
C ALA A 12 0.51 -9.14 -6.75
N HIS A 13 -0.82 -9.20 -6.88
CA HIS A 13 -1.68 -8.22 -6.19
C HIS A 13 -1.54 -8.30 -4.67
N ASN A 14 -1.28 -9.50 -4.14
CA ASN A 14 -1.09 -9.77 -2.72
C ASN A 14 0.36 -10.16 -2.38
N GLN A 15 1.33 -9.96 -3.28
CA GLN A 15 2.73 -10.32 -3.04
C GLN A 15 3.65 -9.17 -3.40
N VAL A 16 4.45 -8.74 -2.42
CA VAL A 16 5.35 -7.58 -2.55
C VAL A 16 6.73 -7.90 -2.00
N ARG A 17 7.76 -7.30 -2.59
CA ARG A 17 9.15 -7.41 -2.14
C ARG A 17 9.60 -6.09 -1.53
N THR A 18 10.31 -6.16 -0.41
CA THR A 18 10.94 -5.00 0.22
C THR A 18 12.36 -4.77 -0.29
N SER A 19 12.94 -3.60 -0.01
CA SER A 19 14.32 -3.29 -0.42
C SER A 19 15.37 -4.24 0.16
N SER A 20 15.09 -4.88 1.30
CA SER A 20 15.92 -5.95 1.89
C SER A 20 15.79 -7.31 1.18
N GLY A 21 14.93 -7.41 0.16
CA GLY A 21 14.65 -8.66 -0.55
C GLY A 21 13.56 -9.54 0.08
N THR A 22 13.06 -9.20 1.28
CA THR A 22 11.98 -9.96 1.94
C THR A 22 10.70 -9.90 1.11
N ILE A 23 10.05 -11.05 0.93
CA ILE A 23 8.77 -11.15 0.21
C ILE A 23 7.66 -11.32 1.24
N TYR A 24 6.66 -10.44 1.18
CA TYR A 24 5.45 -10.52 1.99
C TYR A 24 4.27 -11.01 1.16
N VAL A 25 3.47 -11.90 1.75
CA VAL A 25 2.18 -12.33 1.21
C VAL A 25 1.07 -11.71 2.06
N LEU A 26 0.27 -10.84 1.45
CA LEU A 26 -0.83 -10.15 2.09
C LEU A 26 -2.06 -11.06 2.11
N GLN A 27 -2.67 -11.21 3.29
CA GLN A 27 -3.83 -12.07 3.48
C GLN A 27 -5.07 -11.22 3.78
N GLY A 28 -6.18 -11.56 3.13
CA GLY A 28 -7.45 -10.85 3.28
C GLY A 28 -7.48 -9.49 2.60
N LYS A 29 -8.51 -8.71 2.96
CA LYS A 29 -8.70 -7.33 2.49
C LYS A 29 -7.99 -6.35 3.42
N ILE A 30 -7.61 -5.19 2.90
CA ILE A 30 -7.13 -4.09 3.74
C ILE A 30 -8.18 -3.75 4.79
N HIS A 31 -7.74 -3.45 6.02
CA HIS A 31 -8.64 -3.03 7.09
C HIS A 31 -9.04 -1.56 6.90
N SER A 32 -10.01 -1.32 6.02
CA SER A 32 -10.43 0.03 5.60
C SER A 32 -10.88 0.92 6.75
N ALA A 33 -11.42 0.35 7.84
CA ALA A 33 -11.82 1.12 9.02
C ALA A 33 -10.61 1.75 9.73
N THR A 34 -9.52 0.99 9.91
CA THR A 34 -8.26 1.53 10.45
C THR A 34 -7.69 2.58 9.52
N MET A 35 -7.60 2.31 8.22
CA MET A 35 -7.04 3.27 7.26
C MET A 35 -7.79 4.61 7.25
N ARG A 36 -9.13 4.60 7.35
CA ARG A 36 -9.90 5.85 7.47
C ARG A 36 -9.60 6.59 8.76
N ARG A 37 -9.46 5.88 9.88
CA ARG A 37 -9.10 6.47 11.19
C ARG A 37 -7.73 7.14 11.16
N GLU A 38 -6.78 6.55 10.44
CA GLU A 38 -5.44 7.10 10.19
C GLU A 38 -5.45 8.27 9.16
N GLY A 39 -6.62 8.69 8.68
CA GLY A 39 -6.75 9.86 7.81
C GLY A 39 -6.49 9.61 6.32
N PHE A 40 -6.51 8.34 5.87
CA PHE A 40 -6.40 8.05 4.44
C PHE A 40 -7.73 8.31 3.71
N PRO A 41 -7.72 8.99 2.55
CA PRO A 41 -8.92 9.21 1.74
C PRO A 41 -9.54 7.90 1.28
N PHE A 42 -10.87 7.85 1.24
CA PHE A 42 -11.61 6.66 0.79
C PHE A 42 -11.17 6.17 -0.61
N ARG A 43 -10.94 7.10 -1.55
CA ARG A 43 -10.48 6.78 -2.92
C ARG A 43 -9.11 6.09 -2.91
N PHE A 44 -8.20 6.53 -2.05
CA PHE A 44 -6.89 5.92 -1.87
C PHE A 44 -7.04 4.50 -1.31
N ILE A 45 -7.80 4.32 -0.23
CA ILE A 45 -8.01 3.01 0.41
C ILE A 45 -8.59 1.99 -0.57
N LYS A 46 -9.60 2.41 -1.36
CA LYS A 46 -10.26 1.52 -2.32
C LYS A 46 -9.29 0.92 -3.35
N ARG A 47 -8.28 1.68 -3.77
CA ARG A 47 -7.22 1.22 -4.70
C ARG A 47 -6.38 0.07 -4.14
N PHE A 48 -6.38 -0.13 -2.82
CA PHE A 48 -5.61 -1.17 -2.11
C PHE A 48 -6.49 -2.25 -1.47
N THR A 49 -7.79 -2.30 -1.77
CA THR A 49 -8.74 -3.22 -1.12
C THR A 49 -8.27 -4.68 -1.09
N PHE A 50 -7.66 -5.13 -2.19
CA PHE A 50 -7.16 -6.49 -2.39
C PHE A 50 -5.61 -6.51 -2.50
N GLY A 51 -4.92 -5.52 -1.95
CA GLY A 51 -3.48 -5.36 -2.06
C GLY A 51 -3.04 -4.41 -3.18
N PHE A 52 -1.84 -4.60 -3.71
CA PHE A 52 -1.16 -3.67 -4.61
C PHE A 52 -1.60 -3.85 -6.07
N SER A 53 -2.20 -2.84 -6.66
CA SER A 53 -2.50 -2.80 -8.10
C SER A 53 -1.22 -2.65 -8.94
N ARG A 54 -1.28 -2.84 -10.27
CA ARG A 54 -0.10 -2.57 -11.14
C ARG A 54 0.37 -1.11 -11.08
N ARG A 55 -0.56 -0.18 -10.85
CA ARG A 55 -0.32 1.28 -10.80
C ARG A 55 -0.13 1.80 -9.37
N TRP A 56 0.17 0.94 -8.41
CA TRP A 56 0.21 1.31 -6.99
C TRP A 56 1.19 2.46 -6.70
N LYS A 57 2.32 2.52 -7.40
CA LYS A 57 3.32 3.59 -7.26
C LYS A 57 2.74 4.94 -7.66
N GLU A 58 2.02 4.99 -8.79
CA GLU A 58 1.32 6.20 -9.24
C GLU A 58 0.28 6.63 -8.22
N TYR A 59 -0.49 5.69 -7.65
CA TYR A 59 -1.50 6.01 -6.66
C TYR A 59 -0.92 6.57 -5.35
N VAL A 60 0.26 6.09 -4.95
CA VAL A 60 1.01 6.64 -3.80
C VAL A 60 1.57 8.01 -4.14
N GLN A 61 2.15 8.17 -5.32
CA GLN A 61 2.67 9.45 -5.82
C GLN A 61 1.58 10.53 -5.85
N GLU A 62 0.44 10.25 -6.50
CA GLU A 62 -0.74 11.13 -6.55
C GLU A 62 -1.19 11.54 -5.14
N PHE A 63 -1.29 10.57 -4.22
CA PHE A 63 -1.68 10.84 -2.84
C PHE A 63 -0.68 11.76 -2.12
N LEU A 64 0.63 11.54 -2.30
CA LEU A 64 1.65 12.39 -1.68
C LEU A 64 1.65 13.82 -2.27
N GLU A 65 1.39 13.96 -3.57
CA GLU A 65 1.24 15.25 -4.23
C GLU A 65 0.01 16.01 -3.74
N GLU A 66 -1.12 15.32 -3.57
CA GLU A 66 -2.34 15.90 -2.97
C GLU A 66 -2.10 16.41 -1.55
N ARG A 67 -1.24 15.76 -0.76
CA ARG A 67 -0.90 16.18 0.62
C ARG A 67 0.09 17.33 0.73
N ARG A 68 0.80 17.66 -0.37
CA ARG A 68 1.74 18.79 -0.41
C ARG A 68 1.05 20.11 -0.81
N ARG A 69 -0.18 20.03 -1.32
CA ARG A 69 -1.04 21.18 -1.62
C ARG A 69 -1.77 21.62 -0.35
#